data_AF-A0A6M3KX78-F1
#
_entry.id   AF-A0A6M3KX78-F1
#
_cell.length_a   1.000
_cell.length_b   1.000
_cell.length_c   1.000
_cell.angle_alpha   90.00
_cell.angle_beta   90.00
_cell.angle_gamma   90.00
#
_symmetry.space_group_name_H-M   'P 1'
#
loop_
_entity.id
_entity.type
_entity.pdbx_description
1 polymer ?
#
loop_
_entity_poly.entity_id
_entity_poly.type
_entity_poly.pdbx_seq_one_letter_code
_entity_poly.pdbx_strand_id
1 'polypeptide(L)'
;LVILVYLWLPAWAHSPTIGLPQEGDIILLQGNTATGRACSVLGSDSEVYLAIWEASHKYPKISFEVLWELARCESGLKHNIFGDNMKAFGLYQWWESSWNLYNKKFGTELDRKNIYDQAEMTARVLSIGEWQNWTRCFKSQTLADKL
;
A
#
# COMPACT_ATOMS: atom_id res chain seq x y z
N LEU A 1 15.68 26.85 -42.49
CA LEU A 1 15.55 27.72 -41.30
C LEU A 1 15.41 26.78 -40.10
N VAL A 2 16.46 26.58 -39.31
CA VAL A 2 16.48 25.70 -38.13
C VAL A 2 16.69 26.60 -36.93
N ILE A 3 15.75 26.60 -35.98
CA ILE A 3 15.85 27.37 -34.75
C ILE A 3 16.35 26.40 -33.67
N LEU A 4 17.61 26.57 -33.26
CA LEU A 4 18.16 25.95 -32.04
C LEU A 4 17.82 26.86 -30.86
N VAL A 5 16.96 26.40 -29.97
CA VAL A 5 16.70 27.05 -28.68
C VAL A 5 17.60 26.39 -27.64
N TYR A 6 18.67 27.09 -27.25
CA TYR A 6 19.46 26.74 -26.07
C TYR A 6 18.72 27.28 -24.83
N LEU A 7 18.18 26.38 -24.02
CA LEU A 7 17.71 26.70 -22.67
C LEU A 7 18.89 26.58 -21.69
N TRP A 8 19.32 27.71 -21.16
CA TRP A 8 20.32 27.83 -20.11
C TRP A 8 19.61 27.66 -18.75
N LEU A 9 19.92 26.60 -18.00
CA LEU A 9 19.44 26.44 -16.62
C LEU A 9 20.49 26.99 -15.65
N PRO A 10 20.09 27.79 -14.63
CA PRO A 10 21.02 28.34 -13.65
C PRO A 10 21.55 27.29 -12.66
N ALA A 11 22.82 27.45 -12.29
CA ALA A 11 23.65 26.52 -11.50
C ALA A 11 23.32 26.43 -9.99
N TRP A 12 22.06 26.59 -9.58
CA TRP A 12 21.66 26.54 -8.17
C TRP A 12 20.45 25.62 -7.96
N ALA A 13 20.48 24.43 -8.56
CA ALA A 13 19.61 23.32 -8.16
C ALA A 13 20.34 22.51 -7.08
N HIS A 14 20.33 23.00 -5.84
CA HIS A 14 20.74 22.20 -4.70
C HIS A 14 19.68 21.12 -4.47
N SER A 15 19.99 19.91 -4.93
CA SER A 15 19.21 18.72 -4.62
C SER A 15 19.37 18.42 -3.13
N PRO A 16 18.29 18.21 -2.35
CA PRO A 16 18.43 17.58 -1.06
C PRO A 16 18.90 16.14 -1.26
N THR A 17 20.11 15.82 -0.80
CA THR A 17 20.54 14.43 -0.55
C THR A 17 19.63 13.84 0.51
N ILE A 18 18.54 13.22 0.07
CA ILE A 18 17.84 12.21 0.85
C ILE A 18 18.70 10.95 0.76
N GLY A 19 19.38 10.63 1.85
CA GLY A 19 20.01 9.33 2.03
C GLY A 19 18.92 8.26 2.05
N LEU A 20 18.69 7.62 0.90
CA LEU A 20 17.89 6.42 0.81
C LEU A 20 18.67 5.25 1.45
N PRO A 21 17.99 4.34 2.16
CA PRO A 21 18.63 3.15 2.71
C PRO A 21 19.27 2.32 1.60
N GLN A 22 20.45 1.78 1.90
CA GLN A 22 21.24 0.96 1.00
C GLN A 22 20.55 -0.37 0.68
N GLU A 23 20.60 -0.69 -0.62
CA GLU A 23 20.50 -2.00 -1.29
C GLU A 23 19.26 -2.88 -1.08
N GLY A 24 18.39 -2.81 -2.09
CA GLY A 24 17.42 -3.83 -2.51
C GLY A 24 16.72 -3.31 -3.77
N ASP A 25 17.08 -3.83 -4.94
CA ASP A 25 16.79 -3.25 -6.26
C ASP A 25 15.31 -2.89 -6.51
N ILE A 26 15.07 -1.61 -6.84
CA ILE A 26 13.80 -1.10 -7.39
C ILE A 26 13.95 -1.05 -8.92
N ILE A 27 13.17 -1.86 -9.65
CA ILE A 27 13.12 -1.79 -11.11
C ILE A 27 11.99 -0.82 -11.53
N LEU A 28 12.38 0.39 -11.95
CA LEU A 28 11.50 1.31 -12.68
C LEU A 28 11.52 0.93 -14.17
N LEU A 29 10.41 0.41 -14.68
CA LEU A 29 10.24 0.13 -16.10
C LEU A 29 9.76 1.39 -16.84
N GLN A 30 10.67 2.06 -17.56
CA GLN A 30 10.35 2.99 -18.64
C GLN A 30 10.96 2.46 -19.95
N GLY A 31 10.11 2.18 -20.96
CA GLY A 31 10.51 2.13 -22.37
C GLY A 31 11.27 0.89 -22.86
N ASN A 32 10.53 -0.05 -23.44
CA ASN A 32 10.86 -0.83 -24.66
C ASN A 32 12.14 -1.68 -24.76
N THR A 33 12.81 -2.07 -23.68
CA THR A 33 13.72 -3.23 -23.74
C THR A 33 13.81 -3.93 -22.37
N ALA A 34 13.13 -5.06 -22.22
CA ALA A 34 13.18 -5.87 -21.00
C ALA A 34 14.00 -7.15 -21.27
N THR A 35 15.27 -7.17 -20.85
CA THR A 35 15.95 -8.44 -20.56
C THR A 35 15.53 -8.86 -19.16
N GLY A 36 14.50 -9.69 -19.06
CA GLY A 36 13.97 -10.18 -17.79
C GLY A 36 14.95 -11.12 -17.10
N ARG A 37 15.59 -10.64 -16.02
CA ARG A 37 15.96 -11.52 -14.91
C ARG A 37 14.75 -11.59 -13.98
N ALA A 38 14.18 -12.77 -13.85
CA ALA A 38 13.19 -13.04 -12.81
C ALA A 38 13.88 -12.91 -11.44
N CYS A 39 13.80 -11.73 -10.81
CA CYS A 39 14.21 -11.54 -9.43
C CYS A 39 13.20 -12.25 -8.53
N SER A 40 13.49 -13.52 -8.26
CA SER A 40 12.72 -14.39 -7.38
C SER A 40 13.32 -14.38 -5.98
N VAL A 41 13.40 -13.20 -5.34
CA VAL A 41 13.63 -13.07 -3.89
C VAL A 41 13.07 -11.73 -3.39
N LEU A 42 11.78 -11.48 -3.60
CA LEU A 42 11.09 -10.47 -2.80
C LEU A 42 10.72 -11.15 -1.49
N GLY A 43 11.32 -10.71 -0.37
CA GLY A 43 10.90 -11.16 0.95
C GLY A 43 9.45 -10.78 1.25
N SER A 44 8.89 -11.33 2.33
CA SER A 44 7.52 -11.00 2.77
C SER A 44 7.28 -9.49 2.89
N ASP A 45 8.31 -8.74 3.28
CA ASP A 45 8.21 -7.30 3.52
C ASP A 45 8.02 -6.52 2.20
N SER A 46 8.62 -6.98 1.10
CA SER A 46 8.40 -6.40 -0.23
C SER A 46 7.03 -6.73 -0.82
N GLU A 47 6.47 -7.92 -0.54
CA GLU A 47 5.10 -8.24 -0.96
C GLU A 47 4.07 -7.37 -0.24
N VAL A 48 4.27 -7.13 1.07
CA VAL A 48 3.44 -6.19 1.84
C VAL A 48 3.51 -4.78 1.24
N TYR A 49 4.71 -4.29 0.96
CA TYR A 49 4.89 -2.95 0.38
C TYR A 49 4.17 -2.82 -0.97
N LEU A 50 4.35 -3.78 -1.88
CA LEU A 50 3.73 -3.77 -3.21
C LEU A 50 2.20 -3.82 -3.12
N ALA A 51 1.64 -4.70 -2.29
CA ALA A 51 0.19 -4.78 -2.10
C ALA A 51 -0.41 -3.45 -1.61
N ILE A 52 0.26 -2.79 -0.66
CA ILE A 52 -0.19 -1.48 -0.14
C ILE A 52 -0.03 -0.37 -1.20
N TRP A 53 1.07 -0.38 -1.93
CA TRP A 53 1.34 0.59 -3.01
C TRP A 53 0.31 0.48 -4.13
N GLU A 54 -0.02 -0.73 -4.58
CA GLU A 54 -1.03 -0.96 -5.62
C GLU A 54 -2.41 -0.51 -5.15
N ALA A 55 -2.79 -0.86 -3.92
CA ALA A 55 -4.07 -0.45 -3.35
C ALA A 55 -4.20 1.07 -3.22
N SER A 56 -3.15 1.78 -2.79
CA SER A 56 -3.20 3.25 -2.67
C SER A 56 -3.31 3.95 -4.02
N HIS A 57 -2.70 3.41 -5.08
CA HIS A 57 -2.86 3.94 -6.45
C HIS A 57 -4.24 3.65 -7.02
N LYS A 58 -4.82 2.49 -6.69
CA LYS A 58 -6.18 2.12 -7.11
C LYS A 58 -7.25 2.96 -6.41
N TYR A 59 -7.01 3.38 -5.16
CA TYR A 59 -7.94 4.17 -4.34
C TYR A 59 -7.30 5.48 -3.88
N PRO A 60 -7.22 6.51 -4.74
CA PRO A 60 -6.42 7.73 -4.48
C PRO A 60 -6.93 8.61 -3.31
N LYS A 61 -8.10 8.31 -2.76
CA LYS A 61 -8.57 8.94 -1.51
C LYS A 61 -7.83 8.43 -0.27
N ILE A 62 -7.17 7.28 -0.39
CA ILE A 62 -6.49 6.60 0.71
C ILE A 62 -5.00 6.55 0.40
N SER A 63 -4.20 7.28 1.17
CA SER A 63 -2.76 7.33 0.94
C SER A 63 -2.06 6.03 1.33
N PHE A 64 -0.87 5.83 0.76
CA PHE A 64 0.01 4.74 1.16
C PHE A 64 0.28 4.76 2.67
N GLU A 65 0.54 5.95 3.23
CA GLU A 65 0.86 6.13 4.65
C GLU A 65 -0.30 5.68 5.55
N VAL A 66 -1.55 5.95 5.17
CA VAL A 66 -2.72 5.49 5.93
C VAL A 66 -2.76 3.97 5.99
N LEU A 67 -2.63 3.31 4.83
CA LEU A 67 -2.67 1.85 4.75
C LEU A 67 -1.46 1.19 5.43
N TRP A 68 -0.28 1.79 5.31
CA TRP A 68 0.95 1.32 5.95
C TRP A 68 0.85 1.40 7.47
N GLU A 69 0.42 2.55 7.99
CA GLU A 69 0.25 2.75 9.43
C GLU A 69 -0.84 1.87 10.02
N LEU A 70 -1.94 1.67 9.29
CA LEU A 70 -2.99 0.75 9.71
C LEU A 70 -2.48 -0.71 9.76
N ALA A 71 -1.78 -1.17 8.72
CA ALA A 71 -1.19 -2.51 8.69
C ALA A 71 -0.17 -2.71 9.84
N ARG A 72 0.65 -1.70 10.12
CA ARG A 72 1.59 -1.70 11.24
C ARG A 72 0.87 -1.80 12.59
N CYS A 73 -0.22 -1.06 12.77
CA CYS A 73 -1.02 -1.09 13.99
C CYS A 73 -1.72 -2.45 14.21
N GLU A 74 -2.32 -3.01 13.15
CA GLU A 74 -3.13 -4.22 13.24
C GLU A 74 -2.30 -5.50 13.39
N SER A 75 -1.24 -5.64 12.60
CA SER A 75 -0.48 -6.90 12.53
C SER A 75 1.01 -6.76 12.77
N GLY A 76 1.52 -5.53 12.90
CA GLY A 76 2.96 -5.28 12.81
C GLY A 76 3.52 -5.67 11.45
N LEU A 77 2.76 -5.44 10.37
CA LEU A 77 3.08 -5.78 8.97
C LEU A 77 3.12 -7.30 8.67
N LYS A 78 2.56 -8.15 9.54
CA LYS A 78 2.51 -9.60 9.34
C LYS A 78 1.21 -10.00 8.61
N HIS A 79 1.31 -10.55 7.42
CA HIS A 79 0.14 -10.87 6.59
C HIS A 79 -0.46 -12.28 6.79
N ASN A 80 0.18 -13.15 7.58
CA ASN A 80 -0.26 -14.54 7.80
C ASN A 80 -0.34 -14.87 9.30
N ILE A 81 -1.04 -14.03 10.05
CA ILE A 81 -1.25 -14.20 11.48
C ILE A 81 -2.72 -14.12 11.84
N PHE A 82 -3.10 -14.81 12.91
CA PHE A 82 -4.41 -14.71 13.52
C PHE A 82 -4.35 -13.82 14.75
N GLY A 83 -5.40 -13.00 14.93
CA GLY A 83 -5.64 -12.21 16.14
C GLY A 83 -7.05 -12.42 16.67
N ASP A 84 -7.37 -11.70 17.74
CA ASP A 84 -8.69 -11.72 18.41
C ASP A 84 -9.27 -13.13 18.60
N ASN A 85 -8.53 -14.00 19.29
CA ASN A 85 -8.91 -15.40 19.54
C ASN A 85 -9.28 -16.17 18.25
N MET A 86 -8.46 -16.02 17.20
CA MET A 86 -8.61 -16.65 15.88
C MET A 86 -9.74 -16.10 15.00
N LYS A 87 -10.34 -14.96 15.34
CA LYS A 87 -11.41 -14.35 14.53
C LYS A 87 -10.88 -13.41 13.45
N ALA A 88 -9.78 -12.73 13.74
CA ALA A 88 -9.12 -11.80 12.84
C ALA A 88 -7.97 -12.48 12.09
N PHE A 89 -7.78 -12.16 10.81
CA PHE A 89 -6.69 -12.72 10.00
C PHE A 89 -5.97 -11.66 9.18
N GLY A 90 -4.65 -11.84 9.06
CA GLY A 90 -3.82 -11.24 8.04
C GLY A 90 -3.37 -9.81 8.32
N LEU A 91 -3.00 -9.09 7.26
CA LEU A 91 -2.29 -7.81 7.31
C LEU A 91 -3.09 -6.72 8.06
N TYR A 92 -4.41 -6.73 7.87
CA TYR A 92 -5.35 -5.77 8.44
C TYR A 92 -6.31 -6.38 9.47
N GLN A 93 -6.02 -7.62 9.92
CA GLN A 93 -6.77 -8.31 10.96
C GLN A 93 -8.29 -8.40 10.68
N TRP A 94 -8.65 -8.76 9.45
CA TRP A 94 -10.04 -8.86 9.01
C TRP A 94 -10.80 -10.01 9.69
N TRP A 95 -11.94 -9.67 10.29
CA TRP A 95 -12.95 -10.65 10.68
C TRP A 95 -13.65 -11.21 9.44
N GLU A 96 -13.93 -12.52 9.45
CA GLU A 96 -14.59 -13.19 8.32
C GLU A 96 -15.99 -12.63 8.02
N SER A 97 -16.76 -12.29 9.04
CA SER A 97 -18.09 -11.68 8.87
C SER A 97 -18.02 -10.33 8.17
N SER A 98 -17.09 -9.46 8.57
CA SER A 98 -16.88 -8.16 7.94
C SER A 98 -16.36 -8.33 6.51
N TRP A 99 -15.43 -9.26 6.28
CA TRP A 99 -14.95 -9.56 4.93
C TRP A 99 -16.08 -9.96 3.98
N ASN A 100 -16.93 -10.90 4.42
CA ASN A 100 -18.07 -11.38 3.64
C ASN A 100 -19.12 -10.28 3.41
N LEU A 101 -19.35 -9.43 4.41
CA LEU A 101 -20.20 -8.24 4.28
C LEU A 101 -19.71 -7.34 3.14
N TYR A 102 -18.41 -7.04 3.11
CA TYR A 102 -17.84 -6.13 2.12
C TYR A 102 -17.74 -6.73 0.73
N ASN A 103 -17.38 -8.01 0.59
CA ASN A 103 -17.47 -8.70 -0.69
C ASN A 103 -18.88 -8.63 -1.27
N LYS A 104 -19.90 -8.88 -0.45
CA LYS A 104 -21.30 -8.73 -0.86
C LYS A 104 -21.66 -7.29 -1.23
N LYS A 105 -21.26 -6.31 -0.41
CA LYS A 105 -21.52 -4.88 -0.62
C LYS A 105 -20.91 -4.37 -1.92
N PHE A 106 -19.74 -4.87 -2.27
CA PHE A 106 -18.95 -4.41 -3.40
C PHE A 106 -19.11 -5.25 -4.67
N GLY A 107 -19.82 -6.36 -4.59
CA GLY A 107 -19.99 -7.30 -5.71
C GLY A 107 -18.66 -7.94 -6.12
N THR A 108 -17.83 -8.31 -5.15
CA THR A 108 -16.49 -8.88 -5.36
C THR A 108 -16.35 -10.26 -4.73
N GLU A 109 -15.34 -11.01 -5.18
CA GLU A 109 -14.96 -12.32 -4.66
C GLU A 109 -13.49 -12.31 -4.20
N LEU A 110 -13.09 -11.23 -3.51
CA LEU A 110 -11.73 -11.08 -2.98
C LEU A 110 -11.43 -12.16 -1.94
N ASP A 111 -10.22 -12.73 -1.98
CA ASP A 111 -9.74 -13.76 -1.07
C ASP A 111 -9.07 -13.13 0.16
N ARG A 112 -9.65 -13.39 1.34
CA ARG A 112 -9.11 -12.92 2.63
C ARG A 112 -7.70 -13.42 2.91
N LYS A 113 -7.26 -14.52 2.28
CA LYS A 113 -5.91 -15.08 2.44
C LYS A 113 -4.88 -14.45 1.51
N ASN A 114 -5.30 -13.78 0.45
CA ASN A 114 -4.42 -13.07 -0.47
C ASN A 114 -4.10 -11.67 0.09
N ILE A 115 -2.83 -11.29 0.07
CA ILE A 115 -2.37 -10.01 0.64
C ILE A 115 -2.80 -8.79 -0.18
N TYR A 116 -2.81 -8.90 -1.52
CA TYR A 116 -3.25 -7.85 -2.43
C TYR A 116 -4.74 -7.59 -2.25
N ASP A 117 -5.53 -8.66 -2.17
CA ASP A 117 -6.96 -8.58 -1.90
C ASP A 117 -7.26 -7.94 -0.54
N GLN A 118 -6.45 -8.24 0.48
CA GLN A 118 -6.56 -7.60 1.80
C GLN A 118 -6.29 -6.10 1.72
N ALA A 119 -5.23 -5.68 1.02
CA ALA A 119 -4.92 -4.26 0.83
C ALA A 119 -6.00 -3.53 0.02
N GLU A 120 -6.47 -4.15 -1.08
CA GLU A 120 -7.56 -3.64 -1.91
C GLU A 120 -8.85 -3.46 -1.10
N MET A 121 -9.28 -4.50 -0.38
CA MET A 121 -10.49 -4.44 0.43
C MET A 121 -10.39 -3.33 1.47
N THR A 122 -9.28 -3.24 2.20
CA THR A 122 -9.05 -2.20 3.21
C THR A 122 -9.11 -0.81 2.60
N ALA A 123 -8.37 -0.55 1.51
CA ALA A 123 -8.38 0.74 0.83
C ALA A 123 -9.78 1.12 0.34
N ARG A 124 -10.53 0.16 -0.21
CA ARG A 124 -11.90 0.37 -0.68
C ARG A 124 -12.85 0.72 0.46
N VAL A 125 -12.78 0.01 1.59
CA VAL A 125 -13.61 0.26 2.78
C VAL A 125 -13.30 1.63 3.40
N LEU A 126 -12.02 1.98 3.51
CA LEU A 126 -11.62 3.30 3.99
C LEU A 126 -12.08 4.41 3.04
N SER A 127 -12.05 4.20 1.72
CA SER A 127 -12.43 5.20 0.72
C SER A 127 -13.91 5.64 0.78
N ILE A 128 -14.75 4.84 1.45
CA ILE A 128 -16.17 5.14 1.71
C ILE A 128 -16.42 5.58 3.17
N GLY A 129 -15.37 5.84 3.94
CA GLY A 129 -15.46 6.39 5.29
C GLY A 129 -15.75 5.37 6.40
N GLU A 130 -15.62 4.06 6.13
CA GLU A 130 -15.94 3.01 7.11
C GLU A 130 -14.73 2.56 7.93
N TRP A 131 -13.97 3.55 8.43
CA TRP A 131 -12.79 3.36 9.27
C TRP A 131 -13.12 2.81 10.66
N GLN A 132 -14.39 2.81 11.09
CA GLN A 132 -14.81 2.32 12.41
C GLN A 132 -14.56 0.81 12.60
N ASN A 133 -14.31 0.07 11.51
CA ASN A 133 -13.80 -1.31 11.60
C ASN A 133 -12.46 -1.41 12.34
N TRP A 134 -11.70 -0.32 12.40
CA TRP A 134 -10.38 -0.24 13.05
C TRP A 134 -10.33 0.87 14.10
N THR A 135 -11.42 1.10 14.85
CA THR A 135 -11.49 2.17 15.86
C THR A 135 -10.29 2.22 16.80
N ARG A 136 -9.68 1.07 17.16
CA ARG A 136 -8.50 1.05 18.02
C ARG A 136 -7.30 1.75 17.37
N CYS A 137 -7.07 1.55 16.08
CA CYS A 137 -5.95 2.15 15.34
C CYS A 137 -6.23 3.60 14.91
N PHE A 138 -7.51 3.99 14.77
CA PHE A 138 -7.92 5.37 14.46
C PHE A 138 -8.17 6.25 15.68
N LYS A 139 -8.03 5.72 16.91
CA LYS A 139 -8.25 6.48 18.16
C LYS A 139 -7.18 7.54 18.44
N SER A 140 -6.00 7.46 17.83
CA SER A 140 -5.04 8.56 17.84
C SER A 140 -5.33 9.48 16.64
N GLN A 141 -5.55 10.77 16.89
CA GLN A 141 -5.88 11.80 15.89
C GLN A 141 -5.01 11.71 14.61
N THR A 142 -3.76 11.27 14.76
CA THR A 142 -2.77 11.10 13.69
C THR A 142 -3.17 10.23 12.48
N LEU A 143 -4.10 9.27 12.62
CA LEU A 143 -4.53 8.43 11.48
C LEU A 143 -5.85 8.90 10.89
N ALA A 144 -6.77 9.40 11.72
CA ALA A 144 -8.04 9.96 11.27
C ALA A 144 -7.84 11.27 10.49
N ASP A 145 -6.86 12.08 10.88
CA ASP A 145 -6.50 13.33 10.20
C ASP A 145 -5.88 13.12 8.81
N LYS A 146 -5.56 11.87 8.45
CA LYS A 146 -4.97 11.49 7.16
C LYS A 146 -5.97 10.89 6.17
N LEU A 147 -7.24 10.70 6.57
CA LEU A 147 -8.35 10.27 5.72
C LEU A 147 -9.05 11.48 5.08
#